data_AF-A0A2V3UN15-F1
#
_entry.id   AF-A0A2V3UN15-F1
#
_cell.length_a   1.000
_cell.length_b   1.000
_cell.length_c   1.000
_cell.angle_alpha   90.00
_cell.angle_beta   90.00
_cell.angle_gamma   90.00
#
_symmetry.space_group_name_H-M   'P 1'
#
loop_
_entity.id
_entity.type
_entity.pdbx_description
1 polymer ?
#
loop_
_entity_poly.entity_id
_entity_poly.type
_entity_poly.pdbx_seq_one_letter_code
_entity_poly.pdbx_strand_id
1 'polypeptide(L)'
;MLGGILEAYGYGLLERDTGSQLEGIQTRSRRLFTPGFRLYRVPRPGQFDHELEVVGQVGVARNTAVVTDVTDLPVTAYFVHAEAGYTFETAWTHWISLHDDHASGDSANPNSYTRFDTPYGARRFDYGPTGLYGAVQRANPISPGVRFEVASDPDWDAFIDYRSLWLENPRDSFAATGVRDRAGLSGTFAGRQIEGRVRTWLVPRSIAASPASSRAMPCATRRVSPIPTIRSTTT
;
A
#
# COMPACT_ATOMS: atom_id res chain seq x y z
N MET A 1 7.85 30.06 4.51
CA MET A 1 8.20 28.93 3.62
C MET A 1 8.16 27.66 4.44
N LEU A 2 7.51 26.59 3.99
CA LEU A 2 7.26 25.39 4.81
C LEU A 2 8.53 24.53 5.08
N GLY A 3 9.65 24.83 4.42
CA GLY A 3 10.93 24.12 4.55
C GLY A 3 10.83 22.66 4.08
N GLY A 4 11.96 21.96 3.93
CA GLY A 4 11.96 20.55 3.55
C GLY A 4 13.08 20.17 2.59
N ILE A 5 13.16 18.88 2.30
CA ILE A 5 14.08 18.25 1.34
C ILE A 5 13.23 17.71 0.20
N LEU A 6 13.60 18.07 -1.04
CA LEU A 6 12.98 17.54 -2.25
C LEU A 6 13.92 16.50 -2.88
N GLU A 7 13.41 15.30 -3.07
CA GLU A 7 14.07 14.20 -3.76
C GLU A 7 13.28 13.85 -5.02
N ALA A 8 14.00 13.48 -6.08
CA ALA A 8 13.43 12.96 -7.31
C ALA A 8 14.12 11.63 -7.64
N TYR A 9 13.35 10.68 -8.14
CA TYR A 9 13.86 9.35 -8.47
C TYR A 9 13.13 8.78 -9.68
N GLY A 10 13.67 7.71 -10.25
CA GLY A 10 13.01 6.97 -11.31
C GLY A 10 13.62 5.59 -11.47
N TYR A 11 12.77 4.62 -11.75
CA TYR A 11 13.19 3.25 -12.02
C TYR A 11 12.41 2.64 -13.18
N GLY A 12 13.00 1.62 -13.81
CA GLY A 12 12.39 0.87 -14.89
C GLY A 12 12.14 -0.58 -14.48
N LEU A 13 11.05 -1.15 -15.00
CA LEU A 13 10.79 -2.58 -14.99
C LEU A 13 10.77 -3.09 -16.42
N LEU A 14 11.61 -4.07 -16.72
CA LEU A 14 11.60 -4.79 -17.98
C LEU A 14 11.39 -6.27 -17.68
N GLU A 15 10.13 -6.67 -17.73
CA GLU A 15 9.69 -8.05 -17.61
C GLU A 15 9.42 -8.61 -19.01
N ARG A 16 9.95 -9.80 -19.27
CA ARG A 16 9.74 -10.52 -20.52
C ARG A 16 9.14 -11.87 -20.23
N ASP A 17 8.10 -12.20 -20.97
CA ASP A 17 7.50 -13.52 -21.04
C ASP A 17 8.26 -14.33 -22.09
N THR A 18 9.42 -14.87 -21.73
CA THR A 18 10.25 -15.71 -22.62
C THR A 18 10.39 -17.12 -22.05
N GLY A 19 9.80 -18.10 -22.76
CA GLY A 19 10.00 -19.54 -22.56
C GLY A 19 8.88 -20.36 -23.24
N SER A 20 9.15 -21.64 -23.52
CA SER A 20 8.12 -22.57 -24.01
C SER A 20 7.23 -23.03 -22.84
N GLN A 21 6.05 -23.57 -23.13
CA GLN A 21 4.98 -23.93 -22.17
C GLN A 21 5.42 -24.73 -20.91
N LEU A 22 6.60 -25.36 -20.92
CA LEU A 22 7.14 -26.17 -19.83
C LEU A 22 8.30 -25.49 -19.04
N GLU A 23 8.92 -24.43 -19.58
CA GLU A 23 10.07 -23.73 -18.99
C GLU A 23 9.90 -22.20 -18.86
N GLY A 24 8.84 -21.63 -19.43
CA GLY A 24 8.57 -20.19 -19.39
C GLY A 24 7.80 -19.74 -18.16
N ILE A 25 8.22 -18.64 -17.55
CA ILE A 25 7.43 -17.94 -16.53
C ILE A 25 6.39 -17.09 -17.25
N GLN A 26 5.13 -17.50 -17.18
CA GLN A 26 4.00 -16.73 -17.68
C GLN A 26 3.85 -15.46 -16.83
N THR A 27 4.01 -14.30 -17.47
CA THR A 27 3.94 -12.99 -16.80
C THR A 27 3.11 -12.01 -17.64
N ARG A 28 2.95 -10.78 -17.15
CA ARG A 28 2.22 -9.72 -17.88
C ARG A 28 3.10 -8.98 -18.88
N SER A 29 4.35 -9.42 -19.05
CA SER A 29 5.34 -8.83 -19.97
C SER A 29 5.48 -7.31 -19.81
N ARG A 30 5.55 -6.86 -18.55
CA ARG A 30 5.53 -5.45 -18.14
C ARG A 30 6.80 -4.70 -18.57
N ARG A 31 6.65 -3.58 -19.27
CA ARG A 31 7.73 -2.65 -19.61
C ARG A 31 7.35 -1.26 -19.12
N LEU A 32 7.78 -0.93 -17.91
CA LEU A 32 7.30 0.23 -17.16
C LEU A 32 8.47 1.17 -16.84
N PHE A 33 8.18 2.47 -16.88
CA PHE A 33 9.00 3.51 -16.33
C PHE A 33 8.21 4.22 -15.23
N THR A 34 8.83 4.39 -14.07
CA THR A 34 8.16 4.90 -12.87
C THR A 34 8.97 6.05 -12.27
N PRO A 35 8.75 7.29 -12.75
CA PRO A 35 9.30 8.48 -12.12
C PRO A 35 8.53 8.85 -10.86
N GLY A 36 9.22 9.41 -9.87
CA GLY A 36 8.61 9.90 -8.64
C GLY A 36 9.36 11.07 -8.01
N PHE A 37 8.66 11.78 -7.16
CA PHE A 37 9.21 12.84 -6.32
C PHE A 37 8.72 12.69 -4.88
N ARG A 38 9.58 13.07 -3.94
CA ARG A 38 9.30 13.05 -2.51
C ARG A 38 9.75 14.36 -1.89
N LEU A 39 8.82 15.09 -1.29
CA LEU A 39 9.09 16.28 -0.49
C LEU A 39 8.82 15.94 0.96
N TYR A 40 9.81 16.09 1.83
CA TYR A 40 9.62 15.79 3.25
C TYR A 40 10.36 16.73 4.17
N ARG A 41 9.87 16.82 5.40
CA ARG A 41 10.50 17.50 6.52
C ARG A 41 10.44 16.57 7.71
N VAL A 42 11.60 16.26 8.28
CA VAL A 42 11.67 15.35 9.43
C VAL A 42 10.99 15.93 10.68
N PRO A 43 10.30 15.09 11.49
CA PRO A 43 9.73 15.48 12.78
C PRO A 43 10.78 16.10 13.71
N ARG A 44 10.41 17.20 14.38
CA ARG A 44 11.24 17.89 15.39
C ARG A 44 10.37 18.42 16.52
N PRO A 45 10.82 18.37 17.79
CA PRO A 45 10.05 18.89 18.92
C PRO A 45 9.56 20.33 18.69
N GLY A 46 8.28 20.57 18.95
CA GLY A 46 7.63 21.87 18.79
C GLY A 46 7.40 22.31 17.35
N GLN A 47 7.51 21.40 16.37
CA GLN A 47 7.43 21.75 14.95
C GLN A 47 6.48 20.85 14.17
N PHE A 48 5.92 21.43 13.11
CA PHE A 48 5.23 20.69 12.07
C PHE A 48 6.22 20.00 11.13
N ASP A 49 5.88 18.78 10.76
CA ASP A 49 6.52 17.95 9.75
C ASP A 49 5.52 17.57 8.66
N HIS A 50 6.04 17.13 7.52
CA HIS A 50 5.22 16.71 6.40
C HIS A 50 6.00 15.81 5.47
N GLU A 51 5.27 14.99 4.74
CA GLU A 51 5.77 14.18 3.65
C GLU A 51 4.75 14.20 2.51
N LEU A 52 5.23 14.33 1.28
CA LEU A 52 4.45 14.20 0.06
C LEU A 52 5.28 13.40 -0.93
N GLU A 53 4.82 12.20 -1.26
CA GLU A 53 5.38 11.39 -2.32
C GLU A 53 4.36 11.27 -3.46
N VAL A 54 4.80 11.48 -4.69
CA VAL A 54 3.99 11.31 -5.89
C VAL A 54 4.78 10.52 -6.90
N VAL A 55 4.13 9.53 -7.47
CA VAL A 55 4.74 8.57 -8.38
C VAL A 55 3.83 8.40 -9.58
N GLY A 56 4.38 8.54 -10.77
CA GLY A 56 3.72 8.19 -12.02
C GLY A 56 4.27 6.87 -12.55
N GLN A 57 3.47 6.12 -13.29
CA GLN A 57 3.90 4.91 -13.98
C GLN A 57 3.38 4.93 -15.40
N VAL A 58 4.29 4.79 -16.35
CA VAL A 58 4.01 4.79 -17.79
C VAL A 58 4.70 3.63 -18.49
N GLY A 59 4.17 3.18 -19.62
CA GLY A 59 4.79 2.12 -20.41
C GLY A 59 3.76 1.19 -21.02
N VAL A 60 4.03 -0.10 -21.02
CA VAL A 60 3.10 -1.12 -21.52
C VAL A 60 3.05 -2.36 -20.63
N ALA A 61 1.88 -2.99 -20.59
CA ALA A 61 1.67 -4.26 -19.91
C ALA A 61 0.50 -5.01 -20.56
N ARG A 62 0.50 -6.34 -20.45
CA ARG A 62 -0.67 -7.16 -20.81
C ARG A 62 -1.69 -7.17 -19.68
N ASN A 63 -2.95 -7.45 -19.97
CA ASN A 63 -4.00 -7.43 -18.96
C ASN A 63 -3.87 -8.60 -17.97
N THR A 64 -3.46 -9.76 -18.48
CA THR A 64 -3.33 -11.01 -17.74
C THR A 64 -1.99 -11.69 -18.03
N ALA A 65 -1.65 -12.69 -17.22
CA ALA A 65 -0.50 -13.57 -17.46
C ALA A 65 -0.92 -14.84 -18.25
N VAL A 66 -2.07 -14.86 -18.91
CA VAL A 66 -2.52 -16.01 -19.69
C VAL A 66 -1.79 -16.02 -21.03
N VAL A 67 -1.36 -17.19 -21.51
CA VAL A 67 -0.60 -17.36 -22.76
C VAL A 67 -1.29 -16.77 -24.00
N THR A 68 -2.62 -16.71 -24.01
CA THR A 68 -3.40 -16.16 -25.12
C THR A 68 -3.47 -14.63 -25.10
N ASP A 69 -3.09 -14.01 -23.98
CA ASP A 69 -3.02 -12.56 -23.85
C ASP A 69 -1.66 -12.09 -24.37
N VAL A 70 -1.67 -11.63 -25.62
CA VAL A 70 -0.49 -11.14 -26.34
C VAL A 70 -0.57 -9.64 -26.63
N THR A 71 -1.64 -8.98 -26.16
CA THR A 71 -1.92 -7.58 -26.47
C THR A 71 -1.28 -6.68 -25.42
N ASP A 72 -0.31 -5.89 -25.86
CA ASP A 72 0.27 -4.86 -25.00
C ASP A 72 -0.67 -3.66 -24.89
N LEU A 73 -1.03 -3.31 -23.65
CA LEU A 73 -1.85 -2.15 -23.33
C LEU A 73 -0.96 -1.00 -22.84
N PRO A 74 -1.21 0.24 -23.27
CA PRO A 74 -0.54 1.40 -22.70
C PRO A 74 -0.89 1.54 -21.21
N VAL A 75 0.14 1.75 -20.40
CA VAL A 75 0.03 1.94 -18.95
C VAL A 75 0.11 3.42 -18.63
N THR A 76 -0.86 3.90 -17.84
CA THR A 76 -0.83 5.21 -17.18
C THR A 76 -1.44 5.06 -15.80
N ALA A 77 -0.60 5.03 -14.77
CA ALA A 77 -1.03 4.86 -13.39
C ALA A 77 -0.32 5.87 -12.48
N TYR A 78 -0.86 6.09 -11.29
CA TYR A 78 -0.26 6.99 -10.31
C TYR A 78 -0.42 6.49 -8.88
N PHE A 79 0.47 6.98 -8.02
CA PHE A 79 0.40 6.85 -6.57
C PHE A 79 0.72 8.18 -5.92
N VAL A 80 0.01 8.51 -4.86
CA VAL A 80 0.25 9.67 -4.00
C VAL A 80 0.21 9.22 -2.55
N HIS A 81 1.21 9.60 -1.79
CA HIS A 81 1.22 9.54 -0.34
C HIS A 81 1.37 10.95 0.20
N ALA A 82 0.53 11.32 1.16
CA ALA A 82 0.64 12.58 1.86
C ALA A 82 0.57 12.34 3.36
N GLU A 83 1.44 12.99 4.12
CA GLU A 83 1.44 12.96 5.57
C GLU A 83 1.76 14.36 6.11
N ALA A 84 1.07 14.75 7.18
CA ALA A 84 1.36 15.98 7.91
C ALA A 84 1.27 15.69 9.40
N GLY A 85 2.30 16.05 10.13
CA GLY A 85 2.44 15.74 11.55
C GLY A 85 2.89 16.92 12.40
N TYR A 86 2.76 16.74 13.70
CA TYR A 86 3.25 17.66 14.71
C TYR A 86 3.88 16.90 15.87
N THR A 87 5.11 17.28 16.22
CA THR A 87 5.81 16.71 17.37
C THR A 87 5.69 17.65 18.57
N PHE A 88 5.16 17.16 19.68
CA PHE A 88 5.01 17.96 20.90
C PHE A 88 6.35 18.12 21.62
N GLU A 89 6.58 19.31 22.19
CA GLU A 89 7.73 19.60 23.06
C GLU A 89 7.37 19.26 24.51
N THR A 90 7.49 17.99 24.87
CA THR A 90 7.16 17.47 26.21
C THR A 90 8.28 16.57 26.73
N ALA A 91 8.18 16.14 28.00
CA ALA A 91 9.16 15.23 28.60
C ALA A 91 9.27 13.87 27.86
N TRP A 92 8.18 13.45 27.21
CA TRP A 92 8.17 12.35 26.25
C TRP A 92 8.02 12.90 24.83
N THR A 93 8.51 12.17 23.85
CA THR A 93 8.27 12.51 22.44
C THR A 93 6.88 12.03 22.09
N HIS A 94 5.93 12.95 21.88
CA HIS A 94 4.63 12.64 21.31
C HIS A 94 4.58 13.17 19.89
N TRP A 95 4.05 12.38 18.96
CA TRP A 95 3.86 12.79 17.58
C TRP A 95 2.48 12.36 17.10
N ILE A 96 1.77 13.26 16.45
CA ILE A 96 0.49 12.98 15.82
C ILE A 96 0.59 13.34 14.36
N SER A 97 0.07 12.47 13.48
CA SER A 97 0.04 12.72 12.05
C SER A 97 -1.29 12.33 11.42
N LEU A 98 -1.65 13.05 10.36
CA LEU A 98 -2.67 12.68 9.40
C LEU A 98 -1.96 12.21 8.14
N HIS A 99 -2.40 11.08 7.59
CA HIS A 99 -1.82 10.54 6.37
C HIS A 99 -2.90 10.08 5.39
N ASP A 100 -2.58 10.05 4.10
CA ASP A 100 -3.44 9.56 3.03
C ASP A 100 -2.61 8.83 1.97
N ASP A 101 -3.04 7.63 1.61
CA ASP A 101 -2.49 6.86 0.49
C ASP A 101 -3.54 6.76 -0.62
N HIS A 102 -3.18 7.18 -1.83
CA HIS A 102 -4.03 7.12 -3.01
C HIS A 102 -3.27 6.46 -4.16
N ALA A 103 -3.74 5.30 -4.64
CA ALA A 103 -3.22 4.70 -5.86
C ALA A 103 -4.33 4.38 -6.86
N SER A 104 -4.05 4.60 -8.13
CA SER A 104 -5.02 4.38 -9.20
C SER A 104 -5.39 2.91 -9.36
N GLY A 105 -6.66 2.64 -9.63
CA GLY A 105 -7.18 1.35 -10.04
C GLY A 105 -7.31 1.20 -11.55
N ASP A 106 -7.59 -0.02 -12.00
CA ASP A 106 -7.78 -0.36 -13.40
C ASP A 106 -9.13 0.13 -13.92
N SER A 107 -9.10 0.95 -14.97
CA SER A 107 -10.29 1.47 -15.63
C SER A 107 -11.08 0.36 -16.33
N ALA A 108 -12.33 0.65 -16.70
CA ALA A 108 -13.12 -0.26 -17.53
C ALA A 108 -12.72 -0.23 -19.02
N ASN A 109 -11.76 0.62 -19.40
CA ASN A 109 -11.33 0.74 -20.80
C ASN A 109 -10.44 -0.45 -21.17
N PRO A 110 -10.84 -1.31 -22.12
CA PRO A 110 -10.06 -2.49 -22.51
C PRO A 110 -8.76 -2.14 -23.24
N ASN A 111 -8.59 -0.90 -23.69
CA ASN A 111 -7.45 -0.45 -24.48
C ASN A 111 -6.37 0.25 -23.65
N SER A 112 -6.46 0.25 -22.32
CA SER A 112 -5.49 0.90 -21.43
C SER A 112 -5.42 0.16 -20.10
N TYR A 113 -4.28 0.28 -19.43
CA TYR A 113 -4.08 -0.26 -18.09
C TYR A 113 -3.75 0.86 -17.11
N THR A 114 -4.60 1.06 -16.09
CA THR A 114 -4.46 2.24 -15.19
C THR A 114 -4.22 1.89 -13.74
N ARG A 115 -4.15 0.60 -13.41
CA ARG A 115 -3.83 0.17 -12.04
C ARG A 115 -2.35 0.39 -11.76
N PHE A 116 -2.06 1.05 -10.65
CA PHE A 116 -0.68 1.21 -10.19
C PHE A 116 -0.09 -0.13 -9.76
N ASP A 117 1.10 -0.43 -10.28
CA ASP A 117 1.89 -1.59 -9.92
C ASP A 117 3.00 -1.16 -8.95
N THR A 118 3.31 -1.97 -7.95
CA THR A 118 4.37 -1.69 -6.98
C THR A 118 5.58 -2.57 -7.34
N PRO A 119 6.45 -2.15 -8.28
CA PRO A 119 7.44 -3.04 -8.87
C PRO A 119 8.57 -3.38 -7.90
N TYR A 120 8.83 -2.54 -6.89
CA TYR A 120 9.82 -2.77 -5.85
C TYR A 120 9.34 -2.21 -4.52
N GLY A 121 9.32 -3.05 -3.48
CA GLY A 121 8.86 -2.69 -2.16
C GLY A 121 8.76 -3.95 -1.32
N ALA A 122 9.73 -4.16 -0.43
CA ALA A 122 9.51 -5.15 0.61
C ALA A 122 8.31 -4.65 1.44
N ARG A 123 7.33 -5.52 1.63
CA ARG A 123 6.05 -5.34 2.35
C ARG A 123 6.16 -4.71 3.76
N ARG A 124 7.39 -4.49 4.24
CA ARG A 124 7.77 -4.05 5.58
C ARG A 124 8.12 -2.56 5.71
N PHE A 125 8.51 -1.87 4.63
CA PHE A 125 9.09 -0.52 4.75
C PHE A 125 8.12 0.63 4.46
N ASP A 126 7.00 0.36 3.80
CA ASP A 126 6.09 1.41 3.32
C ASP A 126 5.25 2.08 4.42
N TYR A 127 5.21 1.54 5.65
CA TYR A 127 4.30 2.02 6.72
C TYR A 127 4.96 2.14 8.11
N GLY A 128 6.28 2.29 8.14
CA GLY A 128 7.08 2.42 9.37
C GLY A 128 7.66 1.08 9.88
N PRO A 129 8.46 1.09 10.96
CA PRO A 129 9.39 0.00 11.31
C PRO A 129 8.77 -1.38 11.60
N THR A 130 7.45 -1.51 11.60
CA THR A 130 6.72 -2.78 11.78
C THR A 130 5.35 -2.73 11.10
N GLY A 131 5.22 -2.25 9.85
CA GLY A 131 3.95 -2.33 9.13
C GLY A 131 3.50 -3.80 9.02
N LEU A 132 2.59 -4.24 9.90
CA LEU A 132 2.23 -5.64 10.07
C LEU A 132 1.29 -6.14 8.98
N TYR A 133 0.78 -5.23 8.14
CA TYR A 133 -0.26 -5.53 7.15
C TYR A 133 0.16 -5.21 5.72
N GLY A 134 0.75 -6.22 5.04
CA GLY A 134 1.10 -6.16 3.61
C GLY A 134 -0.09 -6.28 2.64
N ALA A 135 -1.33 -6.11 3.12
CA ALA A 135 -2.55 -6.20 2.30
C ALA A 135 -3.13 -4.83 1.89
N VAL A 136 -2.62 -3.72 2.43
CA VAL A 136 -2.79 -2.39 1.81
C VAL A 136 -1.61 -2.18 0.88
N GLN A 137 -1.71 -2.75 -0.33
CA GLN A 137 -0.75 -2.46 -1.40
C GLN A 137 -1.14 -1.15 -2.06
N ARG A 138 -0.15 -0.46 -2.65
CA ARG A 138 -0.31 0.76 -3.43
C ARG A 138 -1.03 0.50 -4.77
N ALA A 139 -2.12 -0.25 -4.79
CA ALA A 139 -2.85 -0.66 -5.99
C ALA A 139 -4.36 -0.59 -5.76
N ASN A 140 -4.99 0.47 -6.26
CA ASN A 140 -6.40 0.79 -6.05
C ASN A 140 -6.86 1.20 -4.61
N PRO A 141 -6.02 1.64 -3.63
CA PRO A 141 -6.52 2.21 -2.38
C PRO A 141 -6.76 3.72 -2.47
N ILE A 142 -7.76 4.18 -1.73
CA ILE A 142 -7.81 5.52 -1.12
C ILE A 142 -7.86 5.28 0.38
N SER A 143 -6.88 5.79 1.14
CA SER A 143 -6.73 5.47 2.56
C SER A 143 -6.28 6.64 3.42
N PRO A 144 -7.22 7.51 3.84
CA PRO A 144 -6.96 8.48 4.88
C PRO A 144 -6.91 7.81 6.24
N GLY A 145 -6.01 8.30 7.08
CA GLY A 145 -5.80 7.83 8.44
C GLY A 145 -5.13 8.84 9.35
N VAL A 146 -5.04 8.44 10.61
CA VAL A 146 -4.42 9.18 11.70
C VAL A 146 -3.52 8.24 12.47
N ARG A 147 -2.33 8.75 12.82
CA ARG A 147 -1.36 8.03 13.61
C ARG A 147 -0.98 8.85 14.83
N PHE A 148 -0.79 8.15 15.93
CA PHE A 148 -0.25 8.71 17.16
C PHE A 148 0.90 7.85 17.63
N GLU A 149 2.04 8.48 17.87
CA GLU A 149 3.23 7.85 18.41
C GLU A 149 3.64 8.52 19.72
N VAL A 150 4.17 7.72 20.63
CA VAL A 150 4.74 8.18 21.89
C VAL A 150 6.01 7.39 22.19
N ALA A 151 7.06 8.09 22.59
CA ALA A 151 8.32 7.50 22.99
C ALA A 151 8.88 8.17 24.24
N SER A 152 9.25 7.35 25.22
CA SER A 152 10.03 7.73 26.40
C SER A 152 11.42 7.13 26.23
N ASP A 153 12.28 7.77 25.42
CA ASP A 153 13.65 7.30 25.17
C ASP A 153 14.45 7.24 26.49
N PRO A 154 15.08 6.11 26.86
CA PRO A 154 15.29 4.85 26.11
C PRO A 154 14.41 3.67 26.56
N ASP A 155 13.31 3.89 27.27
CA ASP A 155 12.58 2.82 27.97
C ASP A 155 11.58 2.10 27.07
N TRP A 156 10.78 2.86 26.33
CA TRP A 156 9.71 2.31 25.49
C TRP A 156 9.24 3.28 24.41
N ASP A 157 8.64 2.72 23.37
CA ASP A 157 7.84 3.45 22.37
C ASP A 157 6.56 2.69 22.07
N ALA A 158 5.52 3.43 21.69
CA ALA A 158 4.27 2.86 21.23
C ALA A 158 3.69 3.71 20.11
N PHE A 159 2.88 3.07 19.28
CA PHE A 159 2.03 3.78 18.33
C PHE A 159 0.66 3.13 18.25
N ILE A 160 -0.31 3.94 17.81
CA ILE A 160 -1.60 3.50 17.33
C ILE A 160 -1.89 4.22 16.00
N ASP A 161 -2.43 3.47 15.06
CA ASP A 161 -2.78 3.91 13.72
C ASP A 161 -4.22 3.51 13.43
N TYR A 162 -4.99 4.43 12.89
CA TYR A 162 -6.31 4.17 12.38
C TYR A 162 -6.43 4.70 10.96
N ARG A 163 -6.84 3.85 10.04
CA ARG A 163 -7.14 4.23 8.66
C ARG A 163 -8.41 3.61 8.16
N SER A 164 -9.03 4.31 7.24
CA SER A 164 -10.17 3.78 6.50
C SER A 164 -9.72 3.43 5.07
N LEU A 165 -10.37 2.45 4.45
CA LEU A 165 -9.94 1.84 3.20
C LEU A 165 -11.08 1.93 2.18
N TRP A 166 -10.82 2.60 1.06
CA TRP A 166 -11.71 2.66 -0.10
C TRP A 166 -10.99 2.22 -1.37
N LEU A 167 -11.76 1.84 -2.38
CA LEU A 167 -11.30 1.62 -3.74
C LEU A 167 -11.32 2.96 -4.48
N GLU A 168 -10.23 3.28 -5.19
CA GLU A 168 -10.22 4.39 -6.15
C GLU A 168 -11.19 4.10 -7.30
N ASN A 169 -11.12 2.87 -7.82
CA ASN A 169 -12.01 2.36 -8.83
C ASN A 169 -12.81 1.15 -8.30
N PRO A 170 -14.15 1.25 -8.18
CA PRO A 170 -15.00 0.18 -7.64
C PRO A 170 -15.06 -1.07 -8.52
N ARG A 171 -14.61 -0.98 -9.78
CA ARG A 171 -14.63 -2.11 -10.73
C ARG A 171 -13.36 -2.93 -10.74
N ASP A 172 -12.31 -2.47 -10.08
CA ASP A 172 -11.04 -3.17 -9.97
C ASP A 172 -10.92 -3.87 -8.61
N SER A 173 -9.98 -4.80 -8.49
CA SER A 173 -9.68 -5.48 -7.23
C SER A 173 -9.12 -4.50 -6.19
N PHE A 174 -9.47 -4.66 -4.92
CA PHE A 174 -8.86 -3.89 -3.85
C PHE A 174 -7.50 -4.50 -3.48
N ALA A 175 -6.40 -3.75 -3.64
CA ALA A 175 -5.04 -4.22 -3.36
C ALA A 175 -4.78 -5.64 -3.94
N ALA A 176 -3.95 -6.46 -3.32
CA ALA A 176 -3.72 -7.85 -3.76
C ALA A 176 -4.79 -8.85 -3.29
N THR A 177 -6.00 -8.41 -2.92
CA THR A 177 -7.04 -9.34 -2.43
C THR A 177 -7.59 -10.24 -3.53
N GLY A 178 -7.52 -9.81 -4.79
CA GLY A 178 -8.16 -10.48 -5.94
C GLY A 178 -9.70 -10.39 -5.92
N VAL A 179 -10.31 -9.82 -4.89
CA VAL A 179 -11.75 -9.64 -4.78
C VAL A 179 -12.14 -8.45 -5.66
N ARG A 180 -12.91 -8.70 -6.71
CA ARG A 180 -13.30 -7.72 -7.73
C ARG A 180 -14.78 -7.83 -8.06
N ASP A 181 -15.48 -6.71 -8.03
CA ASP A 181 -16.83 -6.57 -8.58
C ASP A 181 -16.78 -5.81 -9.90
N ARG A 182 -16.84 -6.54 -11.03
CA ARG A 182 -16.76 -5.90 -12.37
C ARG A 182 -17.91 -4.94 -12.65
N ALA A 183 -19.06 -5.09 -11.99
CA ALA A 183 -20.20 -4.20 -12.16
C ALA A 183 -20.05 -2.91 -11.32
N GLY A 184 -19.23 -2.93 -10.26
CA GLY A 184 -19.02 -1.82 -9.35
C GLY A 184 -20.20 -1.55 -8.42
N LEU A 185 -21.06 -2.55 -8.19
CA LEU A 185 -22.30 -2.42 -7.40
C LEU A 185 -22.05 -2.55 -5.89
N SER A 186 -20.91 -3.10 -5.51
CA SER A 186 -20.50 -3.30 -4.12
C SER A 186 -20.04 -2.01 -3.43
N GLY A 187 -19.98 -0.89 -4.16
CA GLY A 187 -19.47 0.39 -3.67
C GLY A 187 -17.94 0.41 -3.55
N THR A 188 -17.42 1.49 -2.97
CA THR A 188 -15.97 1.72 -2.85
C THR A 188 -15.42 1.44 -1.46
N PHE A 189 -16.24 1.33 -0.42
CA PHE A 189 -15.73 1.16 0.95
C PHE A 189 -15.32 -0.29 1.24
N ALA A 190 -14.03 -0.53 1.45
CA ALA A 190 -13.47 -1.85 1.73
C ALA A 190 -13.47 -2.17 3.24
N GLY A 191 -13.26 -1.16 4.10
CA GLY A 191 -13.28 -1.35 5.54
C GLY A 191 -12.43 -0.35 6.32
N ARG A 192 -12.07 -0.74 7.54
CA ARG A 192 -11.22 0.04 8.46
C ARG A 192 -10.10 -0.82 8.98
N GLN A 193 -8.97 -0.19 9.30
CA GLN A 193 -7.84 -0.85 9.94
C GLN A 193 -7.44 -0.07 11.18
N ILE A 194 -7.19 -0.81 12.26
CA ILE A 194 -6.53 -0.31 13.45
C ILE A 194 -5.25 -1.12 13.63
N GLU A 195 -4.13 -0.44 13.81
CA GLU A 195 -2.85 -1.05 14.13
C GLU A 195 -2.28 -0.41 15.39
N GLY A 196 -1.57 -1.20 16.18
CA GLY A 196 -0.87 -0.69 17.33
C GLY A 196 0.32 -1.55 17.67
N ARG A 197 1.37 -0.92 18.16
CA ARG A 197 2.57 -1.57 18.68
C ARG A 197 2.96 -0.94 19.99
N VAL A 198 3.48 -1.77 20.88
CA VAL A 198 4.30 -1.33 22.01
C VAL A 198 5.65 -2.02 21.88
N ARG A 199 6.74 -1.27 22.01
CA ARG A 199 8.10 -1.77 22.11
C ARG A 199 8.71 -1.32 23.43
N THR A 200 9.32 -2.25 24.15
CA THR A 200 9.98 -1.99 25.42
C THR A 200 11.35 -2.68 25.44
N TRP A 201 12.32 -2.06 26.11
CA TRP A 201 13.63 -2.64 26.32
C TRP A 201 13.64 -3.51 27.58
N LEU A 202 13.81 -4.81 27.41
CA LEU A 202 13.99 -5.76 28.52
C LEU A 202 15.39 -5.64 29.13
N VAL A 203 16.38 -5.36 28.27
CA VAL A 203 17.73 -4.97 28.66
C VAL A 203 18.07 -3.72 27.86
N PRO A 204 18.45 -2.59 28.51
CA PRO A 204 18.70 -1.33 27.83
C PRO A 204 19.63 -1.51 26.63
N ARG A 205 19.19 -1.04 25.46
CA ARG A 205 19.93 -1.04 24.19
C ARG A 205 20.47 -2.40 23.71
N SER A 206 19.92 -3.52 24.20
CA SER A 206 20.37 -4.86 23.79
C SER A 206 19.23 -5.81 23.47
N ILE A 207 18.21 -5.90 24.31
CA ILE A 207 17.06 -6.80 24.08
C ILE A 207 15.77 -5.98 24.16
N ALA A 208 15.01 -5.98 23.06
CA ALA A 208 13.69 -5.36 22.99
C ALA A 208 12.59 -6.41 22.76
N ALA A 209 11.46 -6.25 23.45
CA ALA A 209 10.21 -6.93 23.15
C ALA A 209 9.30 -5.98 22.36
N SER A 210 8.60 -6.48 21.34
CA SER A 210 7.74 -5.65 20.47
C SER A 210 6.43 -6.35 20.11
N PRO A 211 5.49 -6.54 21.06
CA PRO A 211 4.14 -6.94 20.70
C PRO A 211 3.49 -5.92 19.75
N ALA A 212 2.98 -6.41 18.63
CA ALA A 212 2.24 -5.63 17.65
C ALA A 212 0.94 -6.34 17.31
N SER A 213 -0.11 -5.58 17.04
CA SER A 213 -1.41 -6.09 16.62
C SER A 213 -1.98 -5.23 15.50
N SER A 214 -2.53 -5.87 14.48
CA SER A 214 -3.25 -5.21 13.39
C SER A 214 -4.60 -5.89 13.22
N ARG A 215 -5.69 -5.11 13.15
CA ARG A 215 -7.05 -5.63 12.92
C ARG A 215 -7.71 -4.88 11.78
N ALA A 216 -8.02 -5.60 10.71
CA ALA A 216 -8.89 -5.14 9.64
C ALA A 216 -10.36 -5.50 9.94
N MET A 217 -11.26 -4.53 9.77
CA MET A 217 -12.70 -4.69 9.90
C MET A 217 -13.31 -4.48 8.52
N PRO A 218 -13.64 -5.55 7.79
CA PRO A 218 -14.25 -5.42 6.48
C PRO A 218 -15.65 -4.82 6.58
N CYS A 219 -16.08 -4.11 5.54
CA CYS A 219 -17.48 -3.75 5.42
C CYS A 219 -18.34 -5.02 5.25
N ALA A 220 -19.53 -5.03 5.84
CA ALA A 220 -20.52 -6.09 5.64
C ALA A 220 -21.23 -5.90 4.28
N THR A 221 -20.49 -5.89 3.18
CA THR A 221 -21.07 -5.93 1.85
C THR A 221 -21.44 -7.39 1.54
N ARG A 222 -22.69 -7.62 1.12
CA ARG A 222 -23.34 -8.94 0.95
C ARG A 222 -22.35 -10.02 0.49
N ARG A 223 -22.35 -11.16 1.20
CA ARG A 223 -21.77 -12.43 0.76
C ARG A 223 -22.21 -12.72 -0.68
N VAL A 224 -21.31 -12.43 -1.62
CA VAL A 224 -20.80 -13.40 -2.59
C VAL A 224 -20.82 -14.82 -2.01
N SER A 225 -21.90 -15.59 -2.11
CA SER A 225 -22.00 -16.96 -1.59
C SER A 225 -20.72 -17.77 -1.88
N PRO A 226 -20.23 -18.59 -0.94
CA PRO A 226 -18.94 -19.27 -1.08
C PRO A 226 -18.94 -20.25 -2.25
N ILE A 227 -17.78 -20.31 -2.89
CA ILE A 227 -17.29 -21.35 -3.81
C ILE A 227 -17.85 -22.73 -3.40
N PRO A 228 -18.39 -23.53 -4.34
CA PRO A 228 -18.85 -24.87 -4.01
C PRO A 228 -17.68 -25.73 -3.54
N THR A 229 -17.84 -26.31 -2.35
CA THR A 229 -16.94 -27.32 -1.81
C THR A 229 -16.83 -28.47 -2.80
N ILE A 230 -15.67 -28.62 -3.44
CA ILE A 230 -15.32 -29.85 -4.15
C ILE A 230 -15.16 -30.93 -3.08
N ARG A 231 -16.15 -31.80 -2.95
CA ARG A 231 -16.00 -33.05 -2.20
C ARG A 231 -15.05 -33.93 -3.01
N SER A 232 -13.86 -34.17 -2.49
CA SER A 232 -13.04 -35.32 -2.87
C SER A 232 -13.71 -36.58 -2.32
N THR A 233 -14.43 -37.31 -3.16
CA THR A 233 -14.75 -38.72 -2.89
C THR A 233 -13.47 -39.52 -3.16
N THR A 234 -12.89 -40.04 -2.10
CA THR A 234 -11.82 -41.05 -2.18
C THR A 234 -12.44 -42.40 -1.84
N THR A 235 -12.51 -43.26 -2.86
CA THR A 235 -12.81 -44.71 -2.86
C THR A 235 -14.19 -45.19 -2.43
#